data_AF-A0A526YL31-F1
#
_entry.id   AF-A0A526YL31-F1
#
_cell.length_a   1.000
_cell.length_b   1.000
_cell.length_c   1.000
_cell.angle_alpha   90.00
_cell.angle_beta   90.00
_cell.angle_gamma   90.00
#
_symmetry.space_group_name_H-M   'P 1'
#
loop_
_entity.id
_entity.type
_entity.pdbx_description
1 polymer ?
#
loop_
_entity_poly.entity_id
_entity_poly.type
_entity_poly.pdbx_seq_one_letter_code
_entity_poly.pdbx_strand_id
1 'polypeptide(L)'
;IHHRLRQRGPARRECAAAWRAPLMALMPHIDLVLTIGLYAQSWHMGAARRPSLTETVMDWRTIWDAPTTPKVLPLPHPSWRNTGWLKRNSWFEMDLLPFLRSEIRYRLG
;
A
#
# COMPACT_ATOMS: atom_id res chain seq x y z
N ILE A 1 -19.27 19.45 10.43
CA ILE A 1 -19.39 17.98 10.69
C ILE A 1 -18.02 17.35 10.42
N HIS A 2 -17.12 17.34 11.41
CA HIS A 2 -15.82 16.68 11.32
C HIS A 2 -15.98 15.23 11.82
N HIS A 3 -16.45 14.34 10.94
CA HIS A 3 -16.39 12.91 11.23
C HIS A 3 -14.91 12.48 11.14
N ARG A 4 -14.20 12.59 12.26
CA ARG A 4 -12.89 11.95 12.43
C ARG A 4 -13.14 10.46 12.35
N LEU A 5 -12.78 9.86 11.21
CA LEU A 5 -12.69 8.41 11.07
C LEU A 5 -11.73 7.91 12.16
N ARG A 6 -12.30 7.40 13.25
CA ARG A 6 -11.56 6.78 14.34
C ARG A 6 -10.86 5.60 13.71
N GLN A 7 -9.52 5.63 13.68
CA GLN A 7 -8.72 4.52 13.20
C GLN A 7 -9.16 3.29 14.00
N ARG A 8 -9.82 2.34 13.33
CA ARG A 8 -10.13 1.04 13.94
C ARG A 8 -8.79 0.40 14.29
N GLY A 9 -8.73 -0.27 15.44
CA GLY A 9 -7.52 -0.96 15.90
C GLY A 9 -6.98 -1.94 14.85
N PRO A 10 -5.74 -2.43 15.02
CA PRO A 10 -5.17 -3.41 14.10
C PRO A 10 -6.10 -4.62 13.97
N ALA A 11 -6.12 -5.25 12.79
CA ALA A 11 -6.85 -6.49 12.60
C ALA A 11 -6.42 -7.52 13.66
N ARG A 12 -7.39 -8.31 14.14
CA ARG A 12 -7.14 -9.43 15.05
C ARG A 12 -6.09 -10.36 14.45
N ARG A 13 -5.06 -10.73 15.24
CA ARG A 13 -3.88 -11.47 14.75
C ARG A 13 -4.26 -12.85 14.19
N GLU A 14 -5.22 -13.49 14.81
CA GLU A 14 -5.79 -14.78 14.41
C GLU A 14 -6.44 -14.74 13.02
N CYS A 15 -6.95 -13.58 12.57
CA CYS A 15 -7.58 -13.48 11.25
C CYS A 15 -6.57 -13.71 10.13
N ALA A 16 -5.38 -13.13 10.24
CA ALA A 16 -4.35 -13.30 9.21
C ALA A 16 -3.83 -14.75 9.17
N ALA A 17 -3.62 -15.35 10.35
CA ALA A 17 -3.17 -16.75 10.45
C ALA A 17 -4.20 -17.73 9.89
N ALA A 18 -5.49 -17.53 10.20
CA ALA A 18 -6.55 -18.44 9.78
C ALA A 18 -6.96 -18.29 8.31
N TRP A 19 -7.01 -17.07 7.79
CA TRP A 19 -7.73 -16.81 6.53
C TRP A 19 -6.88 -16.28 5.39
N ARG A 20 -5.69 -15.71 5.65
CA ARG A 20 -4.97 -14.96 4.62
C ARG A 20 -4.52 -15.84 3.46
N ALA A 21 -3.76 -16.90 3.74
CA ALA A 21 -3.22 -17.76 2.68
C ALA A 21 -4.34 -18.43 1.86
N PRO A 22 -5.39 -19.01 2.49
CA PRO A 22 -6.55 -19.53 1.76
C PRO A 22 -7.23 -18.46 0.89
N LEU A 23 -7.45 -17.25 1.42
CA LEU A 23 -8.10 -16.17 0.69
C LEU A 23 -7.30 -15.74 -0.54
N MET A 24 -5.97 -15.57 -0.40
CA MET A 24 -5.13 -15.17 -1.54
C MET A 24 -5.08 -16.26 -2.62
N ALA A 25 -5.12 -17.55 -2.23
CA ALA A 25 -5.17 -18.67 -3.17
C ALA A 25 -6.46 -18.68 -4.00
N LEU A 26 -7.57 -18.15 -3.47
CA LEU A 26 -8.84 -18.02 -4.19
C LEU A 26 -8.89 -16.82 -5.14
N MET A 27 -7.84 -16.00 -5.19
CA MET A 27 -7.76 -14.81 -6.02
C MET A 27 -6.56 -14.88 -6.97
N PRO A 28 -6.49 -15.86 -7.89
CA PRO A 28 -5.32 -16.09 -8.74
C PRO A 28 -5.08 -14.98 -9.78
N HIS A 29 -6.08 -14.13 -10.03
CA HIS A 29 -6.03 -13.07 -11.03
C HIS A 29 -5.62 -11.70 -10.47
N ILE A 30 -5.16 -11.62 -9.22
CA ILE A 30 -4.60 -10.36 -8.71
C ILE A 30 -3.33 -10.04 -9.49
N ASP A 31 -3.30 -8.88 -10.11
CA ASP A 31 -2.14 -8.37 -10.85
C ASP A 31 -1.45 -7.20 -10.12
N LEU A 32 -2.12 -6.58 -9.16
CA LEU A 32 -1.67 -5.43 -8.38
C LEU A 32 -2.07 -5.51 -6.91
N VAL A 33 -1.09 -5.33 -6.02
CA VAL A 33 -1.26 -5.23 -4.57
C VAL A 33 -0.88 -3.84 -4.09
N LEU A 34 -1.84 -3.12 -3.53
CA LEU A 34 -1.62 -1.81 -2.89
C LEU A 34 -1.32 -2.00 -1.40
N THR A 35 -0.09 -1.75 -0.97
CA THR A 35 0.33 -1.95 0.43
C THR A 35 0.20 -0.66 1.23
N ILE A 36 -0.96 -0.51 1.88
CA ILE A 36 -1.35 0.71 2.58
C ILE A 36 -0.86 0.70 4.04
N GLY A 37 0.22 1.44 4.30
CA GLY A 37 0.82 1.63 5.62
C GLY A 37 1.75 0.48 6.04
N LEU A 38 2.49 0.73 7.13
CA LEU A 38 3.58 -0.14 7.60
C LEU A 38 3.17 -1.59 7.83
N TYR A 39 1.97 -1.84 8.34
CA TYR A 39 1.51 -3.22 8.56
C TYR A 39 1.42 -3.98 7.23
N ALA A 40 0.69 -3.45 6.24
CA ALA A 40 0.59 -4.07 4.93
C ALA A 40 1.96 -4.21 4.24
N GLN A 41 2.80 -3.18 4.31
CA GLN A 41 4.14 -3.21 3.74
C GLN A 41 5.02 -4.29 4.38
N SER A 42 4.99 -4.42 5.72
CA SER A 42 5.77 -5.43 6.44
C SER A 42 5.42 -6.86 6.03
N TRP A 43 4.16 -7.09 5.65
CA TRP A 43 3.67 -8.41 5.26
C TRP A 43 3.89 -8.74 3.79
N HIS A 44 3.64 -7.78 2.90
CA HIS A 44 3.58 -8.07 1.46
C HIS A 44 4.90 -7.82 0.73
N MET A 45 5.81 -7.02 1.29
CA MET A 45 6.98 -6.55 0.53
C MET A 45 8.25 -7.32 0.84
N GLY A 46 8.32 -8.05 1.96
CA GLY A 46 9.53 -8.80 2.34
C GLY A 46 10.79 -7.95 2.23
N ALA A 47 11.75 -8.41 1.42
CA ALA A 47 13.02 -7.72 1.18
C ALA A 47 12.91 -6.41 0.36
N ALA A 48 11.79 -6.19 -0.35
CA ALA A 48 11.56 -4.94 -1.07
C ALA A 48 11.19 -3.78 -0.14
N ARG A 49 10.86 -4.05 1.13
CA ARG A 49 10.58 -3.00 2.12
C ARG A 49 11.87 -2.26 2.50
N ARG A 50 11.79 -0.94 2.62
CA ARG A 50 12.88 -0.12 3.17
C ARG A 50 12.75 0.03 4.70
N PRO A 51 13.78 0.52 5.40
CA PRO A 51 13.76 0.71 6.85
C PRO A 51 12.55 1.50 7.36
N SER A 52 12.16 2.58 6.68
CA SER A 52 11.05 3.45 7.07
C SER A 52 9.89 3.47 6.06
N LEU A 53 8.71 3.95 6.51
CA LEU A 53 7.56 4.19 5.64
C LEU A 53 7.93 5.16 4.51
N THR A 54 8.58 6.27 4.87
CA THR A 54 8.95 7.32 3.91
C THR A 54 9.89 6.76 2.84
N GLU A 55 10.95 6.07 3.25
CA GLU A 55 11.89 5.46 2.30
C GLU A 55 11.19 4.43 1.40
N THR A 56 10.30 3.61 1.97
CA THR A 56 9.59 2.59 1.20
C THR A 56 8.66 3.21 0.15
N VAL A 57 7.91 4.25 0.52
CA VAL A 57 7.00 4.92 -0.43
C VAL A 57 7.80 5.78 -1.42
N MET A 58 8.92 6.39 -1.00
CA MET A 58 9.77 7.18 -1.90
C MET A 58 10.38 6.31 -3.00
N ASP A 59 10.77 5.08 -2.66
CA ASP A 59 11.37 4.10 -3.56
C ASP A 59 10.35 3.34 -4.43
N TRP A 60 9.12 3.84 -4.54
CA TRP A 60 8.03 3.15 -5.22
C TRP A 60 8.33 2.76 -6.67
N ARG A 61 9.15 3.55 -7.39
CA ARG A 61 9.54 3.26 -8.78
C ARG A 61 10.40 2.00 -8.87
N THR A 62 11.44 1.90 -8.06
CA THR A 62 12.29 0.69 -8.00
C THR A 62 11.49 -0.54 -7.58
N ILE A 63 10.57 -0.38 -6.63
CA ILE A 63 9.67 -1.46 -6.20
C ILE A 63 8.71 -1.86 -7.33
N TRP A 64 8.20 -0.89 -8.09
CA TRP A 64 7.31 -1.11 -9.23
C TRP A 64 8.00 -1.81 -10.39
N ASP A 65 9.24 -1.41 -10.71
CA ASP A 65 10.01 -1.93 -11.84
C ASP A 65 10.59 -3.32 -11.57
N ALA A 66 10.59 -3.77 -10.31
CA ALA A 66 11.01 -5.12 -9.95
C ALA A 66 10.22 -6.19 -10.74
N PRO A 67 10.86 -7.31 -11.13
CA PRO A 67 10.23 -8.41 -11.85
C PRO A 67 9.40 -9.30 -10.91
N THR A 68 8.48 -8.69 -10.16
CA THR A 68 7.58 -9.36 -9.22
C THR A 68 6.16 -9.38 -9.77
N THR A 69 5.50 -10.54 -9.67
CA THR A 69 4.08 -10.71 -9.95
C THR A 69 3.39 -11.28 -8.71
N PRO A 70 2.32 -10.65 -8.20
CA PRO A 70 1.70 -9.41 -8.68
C PRO A 70 2.61 -8.18 -8.51
N LYS A 71 2.30 -7.10 -9.25
CA LYS A 71 2.93 -5.79 -9.01
C LYS A 71 2.57 -5.29 -7.62
N VAL A 72 3.50 -4.59 -6.98
CA VAL A 72 3.30 -4.05 -5.62
C VAL A 72 3.53 -2.55 -5.65
N LEU A 73 2.60 -1.79 -5.06
CA LEU A 73 2.77 -0.35 -4.89
C LEU A 73 2.61 0.03 -3.41
N PRO A 74 3.65 0.58 -2.75
CA PRO A 74 3.58 1.04 -1.38
C PRO A 74 2.88 2.38 -1.27
N LEU A 75 1.94 2.48 -0.33
CA LEU A 75 1.19 3.70 -0.05
C LEU A 75 1.25 4.04 1.44
N PRO A 76 1.24 5.33 1.81
CA PRO A 76 1.03 5.70 3.20
C PRO A 76 -0.43 5.43 3.61
N HIS A 77 -0.68 5.27 4.91
CA HIS A 77 -2.03 5.06 5.40
C HIS A 77 -2.87 6.36 5.30
N PRO A 78 -4.12 6.32 4.77
CA PRO A 78 -4.93 7.52 4.51
C PRO A 78 -5.55 8.15 5.78
N SER A 79 -5.02 7.86 6.97
CA SER A 79 -5.48 8.47 8.22
C SER A 79 -5.00 9.91 8.36
N TRP A 80 -5.77 10.73 9.07
CA TRP A 80 -5.39 12.11 9.46
C TRP A 80 -4.02 12.23 10.15
N ARG A 81 -3.54 11.16 10.80
CA ARG A 81 -2.18 11.12 11.38
C ARG A 81 -1.08 11.31 10.34
N ASN A 82 -1.38 11.02 9.07
CA ASN A 82 -0.45 11.16 7.96
C ASN A 82 -0.51 12.51 7.25
N THR A 83 -1.40 13.44 7.65
CA THR A 83 -1.54 14.76 7.00
C THR A 83 -0.24 15.56 7.04
N GLY A 84 0.49 15.53 8.17
CA GLY A 84 1.78 16.20 8.27
C GLY A 84 2.86 15.59 7.37
N TRP A 85 2.79 14.27 7.13
CA TRP A 85 3.68 13.59 6.20
C TRP A 85 3.38 13.98 4.76
N LEU A 86 2.10 13.99 4.36
CA LEU A 86 1.67 14.37 3.00
C LEU A 86 2.12 15.80 2.65
N LYS A 87 1.96 16.74 3.59
CA LYS A 87 2.43 18.13 3.41
C LYS A 87 3.93 18.25 3.18
N ARG A 88 4.74 17.37 3.80
CA ARG A 88 6.22 17.36 3.63
C ARG A 88 6.68 16.54 2.42
N ASN A 89 5.81 15.75 1.82
CA ASN A 89 6.12 14.84 0.72
C ASN A 89 5.17 15.11 -0.44
N SER A 90 5.18 16.34 -0.97
CA SER A 90 4.28 16.78 -2.05
C SER A 90 4.42 15.94 -3.33
N TRP A 91 5.60 15.35 -3.56
CA TRP A 91 5.85 14.38 -4.63
C TRP A 91 4.87 13.19 -4.61
N PHE A 92 4.31 12.83 -3.45
CA PHE A 92 3.31 11.77 -3.39
C PHE A 92 2.07 12.12 -4.23
N GLU A 93 1.58 13.36 -4.10
CA GLU A 93 0.40 13.83 -4.83
C GLU A 93 0.70 14.22 -6.27
N MET A 94 1.94 14.67 -6.55
CA MET A 94 2.36 15.11 -7.88
C MET A 94 2.82 13.97 -8.79
N ASP A 95 3.39 12.90 -8.23
CA ASP A 95 4.00 11.82 -9.01
C ASP A 95 3.29 10.49 -8.81
N LEU A 96 3.25 10.00 -7.56
CA LEU A 96 2.78 8.65 -7.26
C LEU A 96 1.27 8.53 -7.48
N LEU A 97 0.47 9.48 -6.99
CA LEU A 97 -0.99 9.44 -7.15
C LEU A 97 -1.45 9.48 -8.62
N PRO A 98 -0.93 10.37 -9.49
CA PRO A 98 -1.28 10.34 -10.91
C PRO A 98 -0.89 9.02 -11.58
N PHE A 99 0.29 8.49 -11.26
CA PHE A 99 0.73 7.17 -11.73
C PHE A 99 -0.26 6.07 -11.32
N LEU A 100 -0.59 5.97 -10.03
CA LEU A 100 -1.55 4.99 -9.52
C LEU A 100 -2.92 5.10 -10.18
N ARG A 101 -3.40 6.32 -10.43
CA ARG A 101 -4.68 6.54 -11.13
C ARG A 101 -4.65 6.00 -12.56
N SER A 102 -3.53 6.16 -13.26
CA SER A 102 -3.32 5.58 -14.59
C SER A 102 -3.36 4.05 -14.54
N GLU A 103 -2.62 3.45 -13.60
CA GLU A 103 -2.55 2.00 -13.43
C GLU A 103 -3.89 1.36 -13.05
N ILE A 104 -4.68 2.02 -12.19
CA ILE A 104 -6.04 1.59 -11.86
C ILE A 104 -6.94 1.69 -13.09
N ARG A 105 -6.87 2.81 -13.84
CA ARG A 105 -7.69 3.00 -15.04
C ARG A 105 -7.39 1.94 -16.09
N TYR A 106 -6.11 1.61 -16.30
CA TYR A 106 -5.69 0.57 -17.24
C TYR A 106 -6.27 -0.81 -16.89
N ARG A 107 -6.45 -1.13 -15.61
CA ARG A 107 -6.96 -2.42 -15.13
C ARG A 107 -8.49 -2.52 -15.06
N LEU A 108 -9.18 -1.37 -14.99
CA LEU A 108 -10.64 -1.30 -14.93
C LEU A 108 -11.28 -1.02 -16.30
N GLY A 109 -10.49 -0.58 -17.29
CA GLY A 109 -10.88 -0.46 -18.69
C GLY A 109 -10.65 -1.74 -19.46
#